data_AF-A0A931AJM8-F1
#
_entry.id   AF-A0A931AJM8-F1
#
_cell.length_a   1.000
_cell.length_b   1.000
_cell.length_c   1.000
_cell.angle_alpha   90.00
_cell.angle_beta   90.00
_cell.angle_gamma   90.00
#
_symmetry.space_group_name_H-M   'P 1'
#
loop_
_entity.id
_entity.type
_entity.pdbx_description
1 polymer ?
#
loop_
_entity_poly.entity_id
_entity_poly.type
_entity_poly.pdbx_seq_one_letter_code
_entity_poly.pdbx_strand_id
1 'polypeptide(L)'
;MQFEAGGQLRCPLLCVDPAQKPRLEEIHANLIDRLAEAKEQGWLGEVGAIETTLAAADQKLQAMREAAARTTIVSLGMPDIRRSVGRLAGSST
;
A
#
# COMPACT_ATOMS: atom_id res chain seq x y z
N MET A 1 15.68 -24.90 5.89
CA MET A 1 15.55 -24.04 4.70
C MET A 1 14.35 -23.13 4.94
N GLN A 2 14.59 -21.89 5.39
CA GLN A 2 13.54 -20.90 5.61
C GLN A 2 13.84 -19.74 4.66
N PHE A 3 12.99 -19.60 3.63
CA PHE A 3 12.98 -18.45 2.73
C PHE A 3 11.93 -17.47 3.26
N GLU A 4 12.33 -16.62 4.21
CA GLU A 4 11.53 -15.46 4.62
C GLU A 4 11.97 -14.27 3.76
N ALA A 5 11.55 -14.25 2.49
CA ALA A 5 11.77 -13.12 1.59
C ALA A 5 10.41 -12.58 1.14
N GLY A 6 9.84 -11.71 1.97
CA GLY A 6 8.56 -11.03 1.70
C GLY A 6 8.41 -9.76 2.52
N GLY A 7 9.51 -9.03 2.75
CA GLY A 7 9.49 -7.79 3.51
C GLY A 7 8.84 -6.66 2.70
N GLN A 8 7.52 -6.51 2.77
CA GLN A 8 6.82 -5.30 2.32
C GLN A 8 7.46 -4.09 3.02
N LEU A 9 7.89 -3.09 2.25
CA LEU A 9 8.39 -1.80 2.76
C LEU A 9 7.41 -1.25 3.81
N ARG A 10 7.78 -1.35 5.10
CA ARG A 10 7.06 -0.78 6.25
C ARG A 10 7.41 0.71 6.41
N CYS A 11 7.48 1.44 5.31
CA CYS A 11 7.65 2.89 5.36
C CYS A 11 6.26 3.52 5.49
N PRO A 12 5.86 4.08 6.66
CA PRO A 12 4.58 4.77 6.80
C PRO A 12 4.45 5.97 5.84
N LEU A 13 5.57 6.54 5.39
CA LEU A 13 5.63 7.60 4.37
C LEU A 13 5.31 7.13 2.94
N LEU A 14 5.40 5.82 2.66
CA LEU A 14 5.13 5.24 1.33
C LEU A 14 3.76 4.54 1.28
N CYS A 15 2.90 4.76 2.28
CA CYS A 15 1.53 4.26 2.25
C CYS A 15 0.81 4.88 1.07
N VAL A 16 0.38 4.05 0.12
CA VAL A 16 -0.33 4.51 -1.07
C VAL A 16 -1.68 5.06 -0.64
N ASP A 17 -1.99 6.30 -1.03
CA ASP A 17 -3.24 6.96 -0.68
C ASP A 17 -4.45 6.12 -1.12
N PRO A 18 -5.32 5.67 -0.18
CA PRO A 18 -6.48 4.84 -0.52
C PRO A 18 -7.46 5.55 -1.45
N ALA A 19 -7.46 6.89 -1.52
CA ALA A 19 -8.28 7.63 -2.47
C ALA A 19 -7.84 7.41 -3.94
N GLN A 20 -6.61 6.93 -4.17
CA GLN A 20 -6.10 6.61 -5.51
C GLN A 20 -6.48 5.19 -5.98
N LYS A 21 -7.14 4.40 -5.14
CA LYS A 21 -7.53 3.03 -5.47
C LYS A 21 -8.36 2.92 -6.77
N PRO A 22 -9.40 3.75 -7.01
CA PRO A 22 -10.20 3.65 -8.25
C PRO A 22 -9.36 3.85 -9.51
N ARG A 23 -8.44 4.82 -9.46
CA ARG A 23 -7.50 5.08 -10.57
C ARG A 23 -6.57 3.90 -10.82
N LEU A 24 -6.12 3.22 -9.76
CA LEU A 24 -5.27 2.04 -9.91
C LEU A 24 -6.04 0.85 -10.49
N GLU A 25 -7.33 0.70 -10.16
CA GLU A 25 -8.22 -0.28 -10.77
C GLU A 25 -8.45 0.00 -12.26
N GLU A 26 -8.61 1.27 -12.66
CA GLU A 26 -8.67 1.69 -14.07
C GLU A 26 -7.39 1.34 -14.83
N ILE A 27 -6.21 1.64 -14.26
CA ILE A 27 -4.92 1.28 -14.85
C ILE A 27 -4.81 -0.25 -14.98
N HIS A 28 -5.24 -1.00 -13.96
CA HIS A 28 -5.20 -2.45 -13.99
C HIS A 28 -6.08 -3.03 -15.10
N ALA A 29 -7.32 -2.55 -15.25
CA ALA A 29 -8.21 -2.95 -16.34
C ALA A 29 -7.59 -2.64 -17.72
N ASN A 30 -7.03 -1.44 -17.89
CA ASN A 30 -6.39 -1.06 -19.15
C ASN A 30 -5.17 -1.94 -19.48
N LEU A 31 -4.37 -2.35 -18.47
CA LEU A 31 -3.25 -3.27 -18.67
C LEU A 31 -3.71 -4.66 -19.11
N ILE A 32 -4.86 -5.14 -18.64
CA ILE A 32 -5.45 -6.41 -19.09
C ILE A 32 -5.84 -6.32 -20.57
N ASP A 33 -6.52 -5.24 -20.96
CA ASP A 33 -6.92 -5.03 -22.35
C ASP A 33 -5.68 -4.97 -23.25
N ARG A 34 -4.66 -4.21 -22.83
CA ARG A 34 -3.40 -4.08 -23.58
C ARG A 34 -2.63 -5.40 -23.67
N LEU A 35 -2.71 -6.25 -22.64
CA LEU A 35 -2.11 -7.58 -22.66
C LEU A 35 -2.81 -8.49 -23.69
N ALA A 36 -4.14 -8.43 -23.76
CA ALA A 36 -4.91 -9.18 -24.74
C ALA A 36 -4.55 -8.75 -26.18
N GLU A 37 -4.54 -7.44 -26.44
CA GLU A 37 -4.13 -6.88 -27.73
C GLU A 37 -2.69 -7.30 -28.11
N ALA A 38 -1.75 -7.19 -27.18
CA ALA A 38 -0.36 -7.57 -27.43
C ALA A 38 -0.21 -9.07 -27.73
N LYS A 39 -1.03 -9.93 -27.10
CA LYS A 39 -1.06 -11.37 -27.37
C LYS A 39 -1.67 -11.68 -28.74
N GLU A 40 -2.75 -11.00 -29.11
CA GLU A 40 -3.41 -11.15 -30.42
C GLU A 40 -2.52 -10.67 -31.57
N GLN A 41 -1.83 -9.55 -31.39
CA GLN A 41 -0.93 -8.97 -32.40
C GLN A 41 0.46 -9.64 -32.42
N GLY A 42 0.74 -10.56 -31.49
CA GLY A 42 2.03 -11.25 -31.39
C GLY A 42 3.18 -10.34 -30.95
N TRP A 43 2.89 -9.25 -30.24
CA TRP A 43 3.90 -8.31 -29.72
C TRP A 43 4.57 -8.86 -28.46
N LEU A 44 5.34 -9.94 -28.62
CA LEU A 44 6.01 -10.66 -27.53
C LEU A 44 6.94 -9.77 -26.69
N GLY A 45 7.50 -8.70 -27.29
CA GLY A 45 8.34 -7.73 -26.59
C GLY A 45 7.59 -6.86 -25.58
N GLU A 46 6.30 -6.59 -25.80
CA GLU A 46 5.48 -5.79 -24.88
C GLU A 46 4.80 -6.63 -23.81
N VAL A 47 4.44 -7.88 -24.12
CA VAL A 47 3.75 -8.81 -23.20
C VAL A 47 4.46 -8.93 -21.86
N GLY A 48 5.78 -9.18 -21.85
CA GLY A 48 6.53 -9.34 -20.59
C GLY A 48 6.60 -8.07 -19.74
N ALA A 49 6.69 -6.90 -20.38
CA ALA A 49 6.66 -5.61 -19.69
C ALA A 49 5.27 -5.30 -19.10
N ILE A 50 4.21 -5.64 -19.84
CA ILE A 50 2.82 -5.48 -19.39
C ILE A 50 2.53 -6.43 -18.22
N GLU A 51 2.91 -7.71 -18.31
CA GLU A 51 2.72 -8.69 -17.22
C GLU A 51 3.46 -8.27 -15.94
N THR A 52 4.69 -7.76 -16.07
CA THR A 52 5.45 -7.21 -14.93
C THR A 52 4.73 -6.02 -14.29
N THR A 53 4.21 -5.12 -15.11
CA THR A 53 3.49 -3.93 -14.64
C THR A 53 2.16 -4.31 -13.98
N LEU A 54 1.46 -5.30 -14.52
CA LEU A 54 0.22 -5.84 -13.98
C LEU A 54 0.45 -6.48 -12.60
N ALA A 55 1.48 -7.30 -12.46
CA ALA A 55 1.86 -7.87 -11.17
C ALA A 55 2.17 -6.78 -10.12
N ALA A 56 2.85 -5.71 -10.52
CA ALA A 56 3.12 -4.58 -9.63
C ALA A 56 1.85 -3.80 -9.24
N ALA A 57 0.90 -3.64 -10.17
CA ALA A 57 -0.40 -3.02 -9.89
C ALA A 57 -1.22 -3.85 -8.89
N ASP A 58 -1.26 -5.18 -9.09
CA ASP A 58 -1.93 -6.12 -8.19
C ASP A 58 -1.36 -6.09 -6.77
N GLN A 59 -0.03 -6.09 -6.65
CA GLN A 59 0.65 -5.97 -5.35
C GLN A 59 0.27 -4.67 -4.64
N LYS A 60 0.17 -3.55 -5.36
CA LYS A 60 -0.27 -2.27 -4.79
C LYS A 60 -1.73 -2.32 -4.33
N LEU A 61 -2.63 -2.92 -5.10
CA LEU A 61 -4.04 -3.10 -4.70
C LEU A 61 -4.18 -4.02 -3.48
N GLN A 62 -3.37 -5.08 -3.39
CA GLN A 62 -3.34 -5.93 -2.19
C GLN A 62 -2.83 -5.16 -0.97
N ALA A 63 -1.73 -4.42 -1.09
CA ALA A 63 -1.21 -3.60 0.00
C ALA A 63 -2.23 -2.56 0.49
N MET A 64 -2.99 -1.92 -0.40
CA MET A 64 -4.10 -1.02 -0.04
C MET A 64 -5.21 -1.73 0.73
N ARG A 65 -5.60 -2.94 0.30
CA ARG A 65 -6.63 -3.75 0.98
C ARG A 65 -6.18 -4.13 2.40
N GLU A 66 -4.93 -4.56 2.56
CA GLU A 66 -4.36 -4.88 3.87
C GLU A 66 -4.26 -3.65 4.77
N ALA A 67 -3.85 -2.50 4.23
CA ALA A 67 -3.78 -1.25 4.98
C ALA A 67 -5.16 -0.82 5.47
N ALA A 68 -6.19 -0.89 4.62
CA ALA A 68 -7.57 -0.59 5.00
C ALA A 68 -8.07 -1.52 6.13
N ALA A 69 -7.78 -2.82 6.03
CA ALA A 69 -8.13 -3.80 7.07
C ALA A 69 -7.38 -3.56 8.40
N ARG A 70 -6.15 -3.06 8.36
CA ARG A 70 -5.41 -2.69 9.57
C ARG A 70 -5.95 -1.41 10.20
N THR A 71 -6.31 -0.40 9.40
CA THR A 71 -6.89 0.85 9.91
C THR A 71 -8.25 0.63 10.58
N THR A 72 -9.08 -0.28 10.07
CA THR A 72 -10.35 -0.64 10.75
C THR A 72 -10.10 -1.36 12.09
N ILE A 73 -9.02 -2.13 12.21
CA ILE A 73 -8.63 -2.78 13.48
C ILE A 73 -8.00 -1.76 14.45
N VAL A 74 -7.28 -0.76 13.94
CA VAL A 74 -6.62 0.30 14.73
C VAL A 74 -7.56 1.50 14.84
N SER A 75 -8.72 1.31 15.50
CA SER A 75 -9.51 2.42 16.02
C SER A 75 -8.83 2.94 17.29
N LEU A 76 -7.82 3.80 17.10
CA LEU A 76 -7.18 4.50 18.21
C LEU A 76 -8.16 5.55 18.72
N GLY A 77 -8.87 5.21 19.80
CA GLY A 77 -9.63 6.18 20.57
C GLY A 77 -8.77 7.39 20.93
N MET A 78 -9.41 8.56 21.09
CA MET A 78 -8.77 9.84 21.42
C MET A 78 -7.64 9.65 22.45
N PRO A 79 -6.38 9.98 22.14
CA PRO A 79 -5.35 10.03 23.17
C PRO A 79 -5.73 11.16 24.12
N ASP A 80 -6.05 10.81 25.37
CA ASP A 80 -6.24 11.80 26.41
C ASP A 80 -4.86 12.42 26.72
N ILE A 81 -4.57 13.55 26.06
CA ILE A 81 -3.31 14.30 26.21
C ILE A 81 -3.22 14.95 27.61
N ARG A 82 -4.20 14.78 28.52
CA ARG A 82 -4.17 15.37 29.87
C ARG A 82 -3.40 14.56 30.91
N ARG A 83 -2.33 13.85 30.53
CA ARG A 83 -1.44 13.22 31.53
C ARG A 83 0.03 13.60 31.43
N SER A 84 0.45 14.34 30.41
CA SER A 84 1.85 14.80 30.31
C SER A 84 2.12 16.15 30.98
N VAL A 85 1.09 16.84 31.49
CA VAL A 85 1.25 18.05 32.31
C VAL A 85 1.01 17.67 33.76
N GLY A 86 2.08 17.29 34.47
CA GLY A 86 1.95 16.83 35.86
C GLY A 86 3.24 16.43 36.56
N ARG A 87 4.25 17.30 36.59
CA ARG A 87 5.16 17.41 37.75
C ARG A 87 5.82 18.80 37.71
N LEU A 88 5.06 19.82 38.12
CA LEU A 88 5.09 20.43 39.45
C LEU A 88 6.47 20.93 39.86
N ALA A 89 6.53 22.26 39.86
CA ALA A 89 7.49 23.12 40.51
C ALA A 89 7.97 22.65 41.89
N GLY A 90 9.21 23.03 42.19
CA GLY A 90 9.63 23.44 43.53
C GLY A 90 10.59 22.50 44.25
N SER A 91 11.85 22.92 44.37
CA SER A 91 12.49 23.06 45.69
C SER A 91 13.85 23.76 45.57
N SER A 92 13.95 24.88 46.26
CA SER A 92 15.11 25.70 46.54
C SER A 92 16.17 24.97 47.38
N THR A 93 17.45 25.29 47.16
CA THR A 93 18.46 25.69 48.17
C THR A 93 19.65 26.30 47.43
#